data_AF-A0A951HLD6-F1
#
_entry.id   AF-A0A951HLD6-F1
#
_cell.length_a   1.000
_cell.length_b   1.000
_cell.length_c   1.000
_cell.angle_alpha   90.00
_cell.angle_beta   90.00
_cell.angle_gamma   90.00
#
_symmetry.space_group_name_H-M   'P 1'
#
loop_
_entity.id
_entity.type
_entity.pdbx_description
1 polymer ?
#
loop_
_entity_poly.entity_id
_entity_poly.type
_entity_poly.pdbx_seq_one_letter_code
_entity_poly.pdbx_strand_id
1 'polypeptide(L)'
;LRDGAAYYAWGLRANTTTTMTGDEIHRLGLAQVAELQGRLDPLLRAQGFTQGTVGARINALNVDPRQLYPNTDEGRAALLTYLNGVLADIRPRLPRMFNHIPHADLRINRVPPAIEAGAPGGYYQGGPLDGSRPGIYYINLKDTAEWPRMGLKTLTYHEGIPGHHFQISLARESGLLPIYRRAGGFSAYSEGWALYAERLGDELGCYEGDPLGRIGYLQSYLFRAVRLVVDSGLHAKGWSREAAIRYMIDNAAEPEGSAVREIERYCVWPGQACAYKSGQTVIAGLRDEAERRLGSRFDIKAFHDAVLGGGALPLTVLQRRVREWMAA
;
A
#
# COMPACT_ATOMS: atom_id res chain seq x y z
N LEU A 1 -18.97 -9.53 -20.73
CA LEU A 1 -20.15 -9.64 -19.83
C LEU A 1 -21.28 -8.78 -20.40
N ARG A 2 -22.54 -9.22 -20.30
CA ARG A 2 -23.69 -8.32 -20.53
C ARG A 2 -23.63 -7.20 -19.47
N ASP A 3 -23.83 -5.96 -19.87
CA ASP A 3 -23.77 -4.76 -19.01
C ASP A 3 -22.41 -4.56 -18.27
N GLY A 4 -21.31 -5.03 -18.86
CA GLY A 4 -19.97 -4.99 -18.26
C GLY A 4 -19.52 -3.59 -17.82
N ALA A 5 -19.82 -2.54 -18.60
CA ALA A 5 -19.47 -1.17 -18.24
C ALA A 5 -20.21 -0.69 -16.99
N ALA A 6 -21.49 -1.04 -16.83
CA ALA A 6 -22.28 -0.69 -15.64
C ALA A 6 -21.78 -1.46 -14.41
N TYR A 7 -21.43 -2.73 -14.58
CA TYR A 7 -20.81 -3.54 -13.53
C TYR A 7 -19.47 -2.95 -13.08
N TYR A 8 -18.61 -2.55 -14.03
CA TYR A 8 -17.34 -1.90 -13.71
C TYR A 8 -17.53 -0.58 -12.97
N ALA A 9 -18.43 0.28 -13.42
CA ALA A 9 -18.73 1.54 -12.75
C ALA A 9 -19.23 1.33 -11.31
N TRP A 10 -20.08 0.32 -11.08
CA TRP A 10 -20.51 -0.06 -9.74
C TRP A 10 -19.35 -0.60 -8.89
N GLY A 11 -18.54 -1.53 -9.42
CA GLY A 11 -17.41 -2.11 -8.72
C GLY A 11 -16.36 -1.07 -8.34
N LEU A 12 -16.07 -0.14 -9.26
CA LEU A 12 -15.18 0.98 -9.01
C LEU A 12 -15.71 1.87 -7.89
N ARG A 13 -16.99 2.25 -7.92
CA ARG A 13 -17.62 3.04 -6.85
C ARG A 13 -17.63 2.30 -5.51
N ALA A 14 -17.93 1.00 -5.50
CA ALA A 14 -17.97 0.19 -4.28
C ALA A 14 -16.59 0.07 -3.62
N ASN A 15 -15.53 -0.10 -4.41
CA ASN A 15 -14.18 -0.27 -3.90
C ASN A 15 -13.50 1.06 -3.55
N THR A 16 -13.69 2.10 -4.38
CA THR A 16 -13.04 3.41 -4.19
C THR A 16 -13.82 4.35 -3.29
N THR A 17 -15.14 4.16 -3.17
CA THR A 17 -16.09 5.08 -2.51
C THR A 17 -16.10 6.50 -3.09
N THR A 18 -15.57 6.67 -4.31
CA THR A 18 -15.62 7.92 -5.08
C THR A 18 -16.66 7.82 -6.20
N THR A 19 -16.82 8.90 -6.96
CA THR A 19 -17.65 8.96 -8.17
C THR A 19 -16.81 8.99 -9.45
N MET A 20 -15.50 8.68 -9.36
CA MET A 20 -14.62 8.73 -10.52
C MET A 20 -15.02 7.65 -11.54
N THR A 21 -15.01 8.03 -12.81
CA THR A 21 -15.19 7.13 -13.95
C THR A 21 -13.90 6.34 -14.22
N GLY A 22 -14.02 5.24 -14.96
CA GLY A 22 -12.85 4.47 -15.42
C GLY A 22 -11.84 5.33 -16.20
N ASP A 23 -12.33 6.30 -16.96
CA ASP A 23 -11.51 7.24 -17.74
C ASP A 23 -10.74 8.23 -16.86
N GLU A 24 -11.37 8.73 -15.80
CA GLU A 24 -10.70 9.58 -14.82
C GLU A 24 -9.66 8.81 -14.02
N ILE A 25 -9.97 7.57 -13.63
CA ILE A 25 -9.02 6.68 -12.95
C ILE A 25 -7.81 6.37 -13.85
N HIS A 26 -8.05 6.08 -15.14
CA HIS A 26 -6.97 5.80 -16.08
C HIS A 26 -6.04 6.99 -16.23
N ARG A 27 -6.59 8.20 -16.43
CA ARG A 27 -5.80 9.45 -16.53
C ARG A 27 -5.04 9.75 -15.25
N LEU A 28 -5.67 9.58 -14.09
CA LEU A 28 -5.01 9.73 -12.79
C LEU A 28 -3.83 8.77 -12.65
N GLY A 29 -4.03 7.50 -13.02
CA GLY A 29 -2.99 6.47 -13.00
C GLY A 29 -1.79 6.86 -13.87
N LEU A 30 -2.04 7.25 -15.13
CA LEU A 30 -0.97 7.68 -16.05
C LEU A 30 -0.18 8.88 -15.51
N ALA A 31 -0.88 9.88 -14.96
CA ALA A 31 -0.24 11.06 -14.38
C ALA A 31 0.66 10.70 -13.18
N GLN A 32 0.19 9.81 -12.30
CA GLN A 32 0.96 9.38 -11.13
C GLN A 32 2.13 8.45 -11.49
N VAL A 33 1.97 7.60 -12.51
CA VAL A 33 3.09 6.82 -13.06
C VAL A 33 4.20 7.75 -13.53
N ALA A 34 3.86 8.79 -14.31
CA ALA A 34 4.82 9.77 -14.79
C ALA A 34 5.51 10.54 -13.65
N GLU A 35 4.74 11.01 -12.66
CA GLU A 35 5.28 11.71 -11.48
C GLU A 35 6.29 10.82 -10.72
N LEU A 36 5.90 9.58 -10.42
CA LEU A 36 6.73 8.66 -9.64
C LEU A 36 7.98 8.22 -10.41
N GLN A 37 7.86 7.99 -11.72
CA GLN A 37 9.03 7.74 -12.57
C GLN A 37 9.99 8.94 -12.59
N GLY A 38 9.46 10.17 -12.63
CA GLY A 38 10.26 11.39 -12.53
C GLY A 38 10.99 11.54 -11.20
N ARG A 39 10.40 11.06 -10.09
CA ARG A 39 11.05 11.02 -8.76
C ARG A 39 12.08 9.90 -8.62
N LEU A 40 11.83 8.76 -9.28
CA LEU A 40 12.71 7.59 -9.26
C LEU A 40 13.97 7.80 -10.12
N ASP A 41 13.87 8.49 -11.26
CA ASP A 41 14.99 8.72 -12.17
C ASP A 41 16.25 9.28 -11.49
N PRO A 42 16.19 10.42 -10.76
CA PRO A 42 17.38 10.97 -10.11
C PRO A 42 17.95 10.04 -9.02
N LEU A 43 17.09 9.30 -8.30
CA LEU A 43 17.54 8.35 -7.28
C LEU A 43 18.28 7.16 -7.90
N LEU A 44 17.75 6.60 -8.98
CA LEU A 44 18.38 5.51 -9.73
C LEU A 44 19.72 5.95 -10.33
N ARG A 45 19.78 7.17 -10.91
CA ARG A 45 21.02 7.75 -11.43
C ARG A 45 22.08 7.89 -10.33
N ALA A 46 21.69 8.34 -9.14
CA ALA A 46 22.59 8.45 -8.00
C ALA A 46 23.17 7.09 -7.54
N GLN A 47 22.49 5.98 -7.85
CA GLN A 47 22.97 4.61 -7.60
C GLN A 47 23.73 4.00 -8.79
N GLY A 48 24.03 4.79 -9.83
CA GLY A 48 24.76 4.34 -11.02
C GLY A 48 23.87 3.78 -12.15
N PHE A 49 22.55 3.73 -11.97
CA PHE A 49 21.61 3.24 -12.98
C PHE A 49 21.17 4.39 -13.90
N THR A 50 21.91 4.61 -14.99
CA THR A 50 21.74 5.76 -15.89
C THR A 50 21.18 5.42 -17.28
N GLN A 51 21.11 4.14 -17.63
CA GLN A 51 20.71 3.67 -18.97
C GLN A 51 19.34 2.99 -18.94
N GLY A 52 18.54 3.20 -19.99
CA GLY A 52 17.22 2.59 -20.14
C GLY A 52 16.09 3.30 -19.39
N THR A 53 14.88 2.73 -19.48
CA THR A 53 13.70 3.27 -18.79
C THR A 53 13.84 3.16 -17.28
N VAL A 54 12.98 3.86 -16.52
CA VAL A 54 12.92 3.71 -15.06
C VAL A 54 12.58 2.26 -14.68
N GLY A 55 11.58 1.65 -15.32
CA GLY A 55 11.21 0.25 -15.08
C GLY A 55 12.36 -0.72 -15.33
N ALA A 56 13.10 -0.56 -16.44
CA ALA A 56 14.25 -1.41 -16.74
C ALA A 56 15.34 -1.33 -15.65
N ARG A 57 15.60 -0.13 -15.13
CA ARG A 57 16.59 0.11 -14.07
C ARG A 57 16.16 -0.43 -12.71
N ILE A 58 14.88 -0.30 -12.37
CA ILE A 58 14.32 -0.93 -11.15
C ILE A 58 14.38 -2.44 -11.29
N ASN A 59 14.07 -3.01 -12.46
CA ASN A 59 14.16 -4.45 -12.68
C ASN A 59 15.60 -4.96 -12.50
N ALA A 60 16.59 -4.22 -13.01
CA ALA A 60 18.00 -4.54 -12.80
C ALA A 60 18.40 -4.59 -11.31
N LEU A 61 17.81 -3.73 -10.47
CA LEU A 61 17.96 -3.80 -9.02
C LEU A 61 17.21 -5.00 -8.43
N ASN A 62 15.98 -5.27 -8.87
CA ASN A 62 15.16 -6.37 -8.35
C ASN A 62 15.85 -7.73 -8.51
N VAL A 63 16.58 -7.93 -9.61
CA VAL A 63 17.27 -9.20 -9.90
C VAL A 63 18.74 -9.20 -9.47
N ASP A 64 19.24 -8.12 -8.86
CA ASP A 64 20.61 -8.08 -8.35
C ASP A 64 20.76 -9.11 -7.21
N PRO A 65 21.73 -10.05 -7.26
CA PRO A 65 21.92 -11.04 -6.20
C PRO A 65 22.06 -10.45 -4.79
N ARG A 66 22.54 -9.20 -4.66
CA ARG A 66 22.64 -8.48 -3.38
C ARG A 66 21.27 -8.11 -2.81
N GLN A 67 20.25 -8.01 -3.65
CA GLN A 67 18.87 -7.75 -3.24
C GLN A 67 18.09 -9.03 -2.93
N LEU A 68 18.63 -10.21 -3.24
CA LEU A 68 17.89 -11.47 -3.08
C LEU A 68 18.26 -12.20 -1.79
N TYR A 69 17.28 -12.90 -1.24
CA TYR A 69 17.52 -13.94 -0.24
C TYR A 69 17.59 -15.31 -0.94
N PRO A 70 18.45 -16.24 -0.50
CA PRO A 70 18.45 -17.61 -1.01
C PRO A 70 17.06 -18.23 -0.88
N ASN A 71 16.64 -19.03 -1.87
CA ASN A 71 15.33 -19.70 -1.86
C ASN A 71 15.34 -20.98 -0.99
N THR A 72 15.93 -20.90 0.20
CA THR A 72 16.04 -21.96 1.22
C THR A 72 15.28 -21.57 2.49
N ASP A 73 15.07 -22.51 3.41
CA ASP A 73 14.37 -22.20 4.65
C ASP A 73 15.17 -21.25 5.55
N GLU A 74 16.50 -21.31 5.51
CA GLU A 74 17.38 -20.34 6.17
C GLU A 74 17.23 -18.95 5.56
N GLY A 75 17.14 -18.85 4.23
CA GLY A 75 16.91 -17.59 3.53
C GLY A 75 15.55 -16.97 3.89
N ARG A 76 14.50 -17.79 3.94
CA ARG A 76 13.16 -17.37 4.39
C ARG A 76 13.17 -16.93 5.86
N ALA A 77 13.84 -17.66 6.75
CA ALA A 77 13.98 -17.28 8.16
C ALA A 77 14.77 -15.97 8.36
N ALA A 78 15.83 -15.77 7.58
CA ALA A 78 16.61 -14.52 7.57
C ALA A 78 15.77 -13.34 7.09
N LEU A 79 14.91 -13.54 6.09
CA LEU A 79 13.96 -12.54 5.64
C LEU A 79 12.97 -12.18 6.75
N LEU A 80 12.33 -13.16 7.39
CA LEU A 80 11.40 -12.91 8.50
C LEU A 80 12.09 -12.18 9.68
N THR A 81 13.34 -12.53 10.00
CA THR A 81 14.14 -11.83 11.00
C THR A 81 14.34 -10.36 10.63
N TYR A 82 14.68 -10.08 9.36
CA TYR A 82 14.81 -8.70 8.87
C TYR A 82 13.52 -7.90 9.06
N LEU A 83 12.36 -8.45 8.69
CA LEU A 83 11.07 -7.75 8.84
C LEU A 83 10.74 -7.46 10.32
N ASN A 84 11.07 -8.39 11.23
CA ASN A 84 10.91 -8.14 12.66
C ASN A 84 11.84 -7.00 13.15
N GLY A 85 13.07 -6.92 12.62
CA GLY A 85 13.98 -5.81 12.86
C GLY A 85 13.41 -4.47 12.37
N VAL A 86 12.77 -4.46 11.19
CA VAL A 86 12.09 -3.26 10.66
C VAL A 86 10.97 -2.79 11.58
N LEU A 87 10.16 -3.70 12.13
CA LEU A 87 9.13 -3.35 13.11
C LEU A 87 9.74 -2.81 14.43
N ALA A 88 10.82 -3.41 14.90
CA ALA A 88 11.50 -2.96 16.12
C ALA A 88 12.07 -1.53 15.95
N ASP A 89 12.61 -1.21 14.77
CA ASP A 89 13.17 0.11 14.47
C ASP A 89 12.14 1.23 14.40
N ILE A 90 10.96 0.98 13.81
CA ILE A 90 9.94 2.03 13.63
C ILE A 90 9.15 2.31 14.92
N ARG A 91 8.92 1.30 15.76
CA ARG A 91 8.14 1.42 17.02
C ARG A 91 8.51 2.62 17.90
N PRO A 92 9.79 2.85 18.26
CA PRO A 92 10.16 3.99 19.11
C PRO A 92 9.98 5.35 18.43
N ARG A 93 9.78 5.38 17.11
CA ARG A 93 9.59 6.62 16.32
C ARG A 93 8.12 7.05 16.25
N LEU A 94 7.18 6.12 16.45
CA LEU A 94 5.73 6.36 16.33
C LEU A 94 5.19 7.50 17.21
N PRO A 95 5.64 7.71 18.46
CA PRO A 95 5.16 8.82 19.27
C PRO A 95 5.40 10.22 18.67
N ARG A 96 6.24 10.34 17.63
CA ARG A 96 6.44 11.58 16.87
C ARG A 96 5.26 11.91 15.95
N MET A 97 4.46 10.92 15.56
CA MET A 97 3.37 11.07 14.58
C MET A 97 1.99 10.63 15.08
N PHE A 98 1.91 9.97 16.24
CA PHE A 98 0.65 9.43 16.75
C PHE A 98 0.46 9.76 18.23
N ASN A 99 -0.75 10.18 18.61
CA ASN A 99 -1.15 10.31 20.02
C ASN A 99 -1.59 8.95 20.60
N HIS A 100 -2.12 8.07 19.75
CA HIS A 100 -2.59 6.75 20.13
C HIS A 100 -1.83 5.66 19.37
N ILE A 101 -1.27 4.71 20.12
CA ILE A 101 -0.57 3.53 19.58
C ILE A 101 -1.34 2.30 20.07
N PRO A 102 -1.73 1.37 19.17
CA PRO A 102 -2.49 0.20 19.57
C PRO A 102 -1.67 -0.73 20.45
N HIS A 103 -2.35 -1.43 21.35
CA HIS A 103 -1.77 -2.41 22.25
C HIS A 103 -1.63 -3.80 21.63
N ALA A 104 -2.46 -4.11 20.63
CA ALA A 104 -2.47 -5.43 20.00
C ALA A 104 -1.11 -5.82 19.42
N ASP A 105 -0.74 -7.08 19.64
CA ASP A 105 0.48 -7.65 19.09
C ASP A 105 0.37 -7.93 17.58
N LEU A 106 1.52 -7.88 16.90
CA LEU A 106 1.71 -8.25 15.51
C LEU A 106 2.72 -9.37 15.38
N ARG A 107 2.36 -10.42 14.65
CA ARG A 107 3.29 -11.48 14.21
C ARG A 107 3.50 -11.40 12.71
N ILE A 108 4.69 -11.77 12.26
CA ILE A 108 5.02 -11.89 10.84
C ILE A 108 5.22 -13.37 10.52
N ASN A 109 4.40 -13.89 9.61
CA ASN A 109 4.42 -15.30 9.24
C ASN A 109 4.61 -15.47 7.73
N ARG A 110 5.31 -16.54 7.34
CA ARG A 110 5.23 -17.03 5.96
C ARG A 110 3.80 -17.51 5.69
N VAL A 111 3.28 -17.25 4.49
CA VAL A 111 2.08 -17.93 4.00
C VAL A 111 2.29 -19.46 4.02
N PRO A 112 1.36 -20.26 4.56
CA PRO A 112 1.51 -21.70 4.59
C PRO A 112 1.72 -22.30 3.18
N PRO A 113 2.62 -23.29 3.00
CA PRO A 113 2.87 -23.92 1.69
C PRO A 113 1.62 -24.47 1.01
N ALA A 114 0.63 -24.91 1.79
CA ALA A 114 -0.64 -25.42 1.27
C ALA A 114 -1.47 -24.38 0.51
N ILE A 115 -1.24 -23.08 0.73
CA ILE A 115 -2.03 -22.00 0.11
C ILE A 115 -1.16 -20.96 -0.62
N GLU A 116 0.16 -21.02 -0.51
CA GLU A 116 1.08 -19.98 -1.05
C GLU A 116 1.01 -19.84 -2.57
N ALA A 117 0.56 -20.86 -3.31
CA ALA A 117 0.39 -20.79 -4.76
C ALA A 117 -0.74 -19.83 -5.20
N GLY A 118 -1.80 -19.69 -4.39
CA GLY A 118 -2.95 -18.82 -4.68
C GLY A 118 -3.02 -17.55 -3.82
N ALA A 119 -2.11 -17.40 -2.86
CA ALA A 119 -2.07 -16.24 -1.98
C ALA A 119 -1.43 -15.02 -2.66
N PRO A 120 -1.81 -13.78 -2.29
CA PRO A 120 -1.13 -12.59 -2.76
C PRO A 120 0.28 -12.52 -2.17
N GLY A 121 1.07 -11.56 -2.66
CA GLY A 121 2.46 -11.39 -2.20
C GLY A 121 2.60 -11.13 -0.70
N GLY A 122 1.75 -10.30 -0.13
CA GLY A 122 1.65 -10.07 1.31
C GLY A 122 0.23 -9.61 1.66
N TYR A 123 -0.19 -9.87 2.89
CA TYR A 123 -1.48 -9.41 3.40
C TYR A 123 -1.53 -9.42 4.93
N TYR A 124 -2.34 -8.53 5.49
CA TYR A 124 -2.63 -8.49 6.91
C TYR A 124 -3.93 -9.24 7.26
N GLN A 125 -3.86 -10.08 8.29
CA GLN A 125 -4.99 -10.70 8.95
C GLN A 125 -5.18 -10.11 10.34
N GLY A 126 -6.24 -9.32 10.51
CA GLY A 126 -6.59 -8.73 11.81
C GLY A 126 -6.81 -9.76 12.92
N GLY A 127 -6.36 -9.45 14.14
CA GLY A 127 -6.62 -10.25 15.35
C GLY A 127 -8.08 -10.14 15.82
N PRO A 128 -8.73 -11.23 16.25
CA PRO A 128 -10.16 -11.23 16.59
C PRO A 128 -10.50 -10.20 17.67
N LEU A 129 -11.76 -9.76 17.72
CA LEU A 129 -12.23 -8.72 18.66
C LEU A 129 -12.08 -9.11 20.14
N ASP A 130 -12.01 -10.42 20.42
CA ASP A 130 -11.81 -10.98 21.76
C ASP A 130 -10.32 -11.03 22.17
N GLY A 131 -9.40 -10.65 21.29
CA GLY A 131 -7.96 -10.65 21.57
C GLY A 131 -7.32 -12.05 21.65
N SER A 132 -8.03 -13.12 21.27
CA SER A 132 -7.55 -14.51 21.42
C SER A 132 -6.31 -14.85 20.58
N ARG A 133 -5.98 -14.04 19.57
CA ARG A 133 -4.70 -14.11 18.85
C ARG A 133 -4.23 -12.72 18.39
N PRO A 134 -2.92 -12.53 18.17
CA PRO A 134 -2.41 -11.33 17.54
C PRO A 134 -2.90 -11.14 16.10
N GLY A 135 -2.72 -9.92 15.60
CA GLY A 135 -2.73 -9.67 14.17
C GLY A 135 -1.55 -10.38 13.49
N ILE A 136 -1.73 -10.78 12.23
CA ILE A 136 -0.69 -11.49 11.48
C ILE A 136 -0.47 -10.78 10.15
N TYR A 137 0.75 -10.29 9.95
CA TYR A 137 1.25 -9.92 8.63
C TYR A 137 1.80 -11.19 7.97
N TYR A 138 1.12 -11.64 6.92
CA TYR A 138 1.57 -12.74 6.08
C TYR A 138 2.41 -12.22 4.91
N ILE A 139 3.54 -12.88 4.65
CA ILE A 139 4.36 -12.68 3.46
C ILE A 139 4.52 -14.00 2.71
N ASN A 140 4.29 -13.98 1.40
CA ASN A 140 4.37 -15.16 0.55
C ASN A 140 5.82 -15.41 0.13
N LEU A 141 6.43 -16.47 0.65
CA LEU A 141 7.82 -16.83 0.38
C LEU A 141 7.95 -18.12 -0.44
N LYS A 142 6.97 -18.39 -1.32
CA LYS A 142 7.05 -19.46 -2.32
C LYS A 142 8.32 -19.33 -3.15
N ASP A 143 8.61 -18.10 -3.58
CA ASP A 143 9.87 -17.72 -4.22
C ASP A 143 10.40 -16.45 -3.55
N THR A 144 11.57 -16.53 -2.91
CA THR A 144 12.20 -15.38 -2.27
C THR A 144 12.68 -14.33 -3.28
N ALA A 145 12.83 -14.68 -4.55
CA ALA A 145 13.20 -13.74 -5.61
C ALA A 145 12.09 -12.71 -5.92
N GLU A 146 10.84 -13.00 -5.52
CA GLU A 146 9.74 -12.04 -5.62
C GLU A 146 9.81 -10.93 -4.56
N TRP A 147 10.74 -11.02 -3.61
CA TRP A 147 10.95 -10.04 -2.53
C TRP A 147 12.36 -9.47 -2.48
N PRO A 148 12.74 -8.59 -3.44
CA PRO A 148 13.96 -7.80 -3.34
C PRO A 148 14.00 -7.04 -2.01
N ARG A 149 15.16 -7.05 -1.34
CA ARG A 149 15.38 -6.41 -0.02
C ARG A 149 14.87 -4.97 0.04
N MET A 150 15.08 -4.19 -1.02
CA MET A 150 14.63 -2.80 -1.10
C MET A 150 13.12 -2.61 -0.90
N GLY A 151 12.28 -3.58 -1.26
CA GLY A 151 10.82 -3.52 -1.10
C GLY A 151 10.31 -3.97 0.28
N LEU A 152 11.16 -4.59 1.10
CA LEU A 152 10.69 -5.25 2.33
C LEU A 152 10.27 -4.27 3.43
N LYS A 153 10.98 -3.15 3.58
CA LYS A 153 10.63 -2.11 4.56
C LYS A 153 9.25 -1.53 4.29
N THR A 154 9.01 -1.13 3.05
CA THR A 154 7.75 -0.49 2.66
C THR A 154 6.57 -1.44 2.81
N LEU A 155 6.71 -2.72 2.43
CA LEU A 155 5.67 -3.73 2.68
C LEU A 155 5.42 -3.93 4.18
N THR A 156 6.47 -3.93 5.01
CA THR A 156 6.34 -4.06 6.47
C THR A 156 5.57 -2.88 7.07
N TYR A 157 5.78 -1.66 6.56
CA TYR A 157 5.01 -0.49 6.99
C TYR A 157 3.56 -0.57 6.51
N HIS A 158 3.33 -1.07 5.30
CA HIS A 158 2.00 -1.26 4.71
C HIS A 158 1.15 -2.26 5.47
N GLU A 159 1.64 -3.49 5.68
CA GLU A 159 0.88 -4.57 6.33
C GLU A 159 0.90 -4.46 7.86
N GLY A 160 1.99 -3.92 8.40
CA GLY A 160 2.23 -3.83 9.82
C GLY A 160 2.00 -2.43 10.36
N ILE A 161 3.11 -1.79 10.75
CA ILE A 161 3.12 -0.57 11.54
C ILE A 161 3.82 0.54 10.72
N PRO A 162 3.17 1.70 10.47
CA PRO A 162 1.88 2.14 10.97
C PRO A 162 0.69 1.86 10.02
N GLY A 163 0.77 0.88 9.13
CA GLY A 163 -0.27 0.54 8.14
C GLY A 163 -1.44 -0.27 8.69
N HIS A 164 -1.77 -1.38 8.04
CA HIS A 164 -2.99 -2.17 8.27
C HIS A 164 -3.16 -2.61 9.73
N HIS A 165 -2.13 -3.22 10.32
CA HIS A 165 -2.20 -3.63 11.72
C HIS A 165 -2.49 -2.45 12.64
N PHE A 166 -1.79 -1.33 12.45
CA PHE A 166 -1.95 -0.16 13.30
C PHE A 166 -3.37 0.42 13.19
N GLN A 167 -3.86 0.62 11.97
CA GLN A 167 -5.19 1.15 11.68
C GLN A 167 -6.32 0.28 12.22
N ILE A 168 -6.23 -1.03 11.97
CA ILE A 168 -7.29 -1.97 12.33
C ILE A 168 -7.30 -2.19 13.84
N SER A 169 -6.14 -2.32 14.48
CA SER A 169 -6.06 -2.49 15.93
C SER A 169 -6.60 -1.28 16.68
N LEU A 170 -6.28 -0.04 16.27
CA LEU A 170 -6.86 1.17 16.87
C LEU A 170 -8.39 1.19 16.78
N ALA A 171 -8.95 0.85 15.62
CA ALA A 171 -10.39 0.78 15.46
C ALA A 171 -11.00 -0.31 16.35
N ARG A 172 -10.35 -1.47 16.49
CA ARG A 172 -10.82 -2.59 17.32
C ARG A 172 -10.72 -2.31 18.80
N GLU A 173 -9.68 -1.61 19.24
CA GLU A 173 -9.46 -1.25 20.65
C GLU A 173 -10.31 -0.05 21.10
N SER A 174 -10.89 0.70 20.15
CA SER A 174 -11.76 1.83 20.47
C SER A 174 -13.03 1.39 21.23
N GLY A 175 -13.13 1.79 22.49
CA GLY A 175 -14.34 1.61 23.31
C GLY A 175 -15.49 2.56 22.93
N LEU A 176 -15.23 3.55 22.07
CA LEU A 176 -16.22 4.56 21.66
C LEU A 176 -16.98 4.16 20.40
N LEU A 177 -16.41 3.26 19.58
CA LEU A 177 -17.00 2.86 18.32
C LEU A 177 -17.99 1.69 18.50
N PRO A 178 -19.18 1.73 17.88
CA PRO A 178 -20.06 0.58 17.88
C PRO A 178 -19.43 -0.58 17.09
N ILE A 179 -19.82 -1.83 17.41
CA ILE A 179 -19.14 -3.03 16.91
C ILE A 179 -19.00 -3.10 15.38
N TYR A 180 -20.00 -2.63 14.62
CA TYR A 180 -19.94 -2.62 13.16
C TYR A 180 -18.89 -1.65 12.60
N ARG A 181 -18.53 -0.59 13.34
CA ARG A 181 -17.43 0.34 13.00
C ARG A 181 -16.06 -0.23 13.39
N ARG A 182 -16.01 -1.08 14.42
CA ARG A 182 -14.81 -1.82 14.87
C ARG A 182 -14.49 -3.01 13.97
N ALA A 183 -15.50 -3.62 13.36
CA ALA A 183 -15.38 -4.81 12.51
C ALA A 183 -15.47 -4.53 11.00
N GLY A 184 -16.13 -3.43 10.60
CA GLY A 184 -16.32 -3.07 9.19
C GLY A 184 -15.07 -2.52 8.54
N GLY A 185 -15.04 -2.55 7.21
CA GLY A 185 -13.93 -2.06 6.40
C GLY A 185 -14.40 -1.41 5.10
N PHE A 186 -13.62 -0.46 4.62
CA PHE A 186 -13.79 0.15 3.30
C PHE A 186 -12.44 0.05 2.58
N SER A 187 -12.40 -0.64 1.44
CA SER A 187 -11.14 -0.95 0.76
C SER A 187 -10.31 0.30 0.50
N ALA A 188 -10.89 1.36 -0.06
CA ALA A 188 -10.15 2.60 -0.30
C ALA A 188 -9.61 3.28 0.95
N TYR A 189 -10.35 3.23 2.06
CA TYR A 189 -9.86 3.78 3.32
C TYR A 189 -8.68 2.98 3.84
N SER A 190 -8.83 1.66 3.98
CA SER A 190 -7.81 0.82 4.61
C SER A 190 -6.56 0.71 3.74
N GLU A 191 -6.73 0.47 2.43
CA GLU A 191 -5.61 0.40 1.49
C GLU A 191 -4.98 1.77 1.26
N GLY A 192 -5.79 2.83 1.26
CA GLY A 192 -5.31 4.19 1.18
C GLY A 192 -4.49 4.60 2.40
N TRP A 193 -4.94 4.22 3.59
CA TRP A 193 -4.20 4.43 4.83
C TRP A 193 -2.88 3.65 4.82
N ALA A 194 -2.90 2.36 4.50
CA ALA A 194 -1.69 1.54 4.48
C ALA A 194 -0.65 2.08 3.48
N LEU A 195 -1.08 2.51 2.30
CA LEU A 195 -0.19 3.16 1.32
C LEU A 195 0.27 4.55 1.80
N TYR A 196 -0.57 5.34 2.46
CA TYR A 196 -0.16 6.59 3.10
C TYR A 196 0.86 6.34 4.23
N ALA A 197 0.71 5.27 5.00
CA ALA A 197 1.62 4.89 6.08
C ALA A 197 3.04 4.56 5.59
N GLU A 198 3.20 4.06 4.36
CA GLU A 198 4.52 3.88 3.75
C GLU A 198 5.29 5.21 3.64
N ARG A 199 4.61 6.32 3.35
CA ARG A 199 5.22 7.68 3.35
C ARG A 199 5.70 8.08 4.74
N LEU A 200 4.97 7.69 5.79
CA LEU A 200 5.35 8.00 7.16
C LEU A 200 6.66 7.32 7.56
N GLY A 201 6.98 6.16 6.99
CA GLY A 201 8.30 5.53 7.15
C GLY A 201 9.45 6.43 6.69
N ASP A 202 9.31 7.09 5.52
CA ASP A 202 10.30 8.06 5.02
C ASP A 202 10.37 9.30 5.91
N GLU A 203 9.23 9.85 6.30
CA GLU A 203 9.16 11.04 7.17
C GLU A 203 9.65 10.78 8.61
N LEU A 204 9.65 9.53 9.08
CA LEU A 204 10.26 9.11 10.34
C LEU A 204 11.75 8.76 10.23
N GLY A 205 12.35 8.94 9.05
CA GLY A 205 13.76 8.68 8.79
C GLY A 205 14.13 7.20 8.71
N CYS A 206 13.17 6.30 8.44
CA CYS A 206 13.46 4.86 8.38
C CYS A 206 14.27 4.43 7.15
N TYR A 207 14.40 5.33 6.16
CA TYR A 207 15.24 5.16 4.97
C TYR A 207 16.53 6.00 5.01
N GLU A 208 16.85 6.65 6.14
CA GLU A 208 18.12 7.36 6.29
C GLU A 208 19.30 6.37 6.11
N GLY A 209 20.25 6.73 5.24
CA GLY A 209 21.37 5.85 4.87
C GLY A 209 20.99 4.65 4.00
N ASP A 210 19.73 4.52 3.56
CA ASP A 210 19.23 3.40 2.76
C ASP A 210 18.56 3.89 1.46
N PRO A 211 19.36 4.35 0.47
CA PRO A 211 18.83 4.88 -0.78
C PRO A 211 18.06 3.83 -1.59
N LEU A 212 18.45 2.56 -1.51
CA LEU A 212 17.73 1.47 -2.18
C LEU A 212 16.37 1.24 -1.54
N GLY A 213 16.27 1.22 -0.20
CA GLY A 213 14.98 1.15 0.49
C GLY A 213 14.04 2.29 0.10
N ARG A 214 14.56 3.50 -0.09
CA ARG A 214 13.78 4.65 -0.59
C ARG A 214 13.29 4.46 -2.03
N ILE A 215 14.11 3.86 -2.89
CA ILE A 215 13.71 3.45 -4.24
C ILE A 215 12.60 2.39 -4.16
N GLY A 216 12.73 1.38 -3.30
CA GLY A 216 11.70 0.35 -3.09
C GLY A 216 10.37 0.91 -2.57
N TYR A 217 10.41 1.91 -1.68
CA TYR A 217 9.21 2.67 -1.28
C TYR A 217 8.52 3.35 -2.47
N LEU A 218 9.27 4.07 -3.30
CA LEU A 218 8.69 4.73 -4.48
C LEU A 218 8.23 3.73 -5.54
N GLN A 219 8.91 2.58 -5.68
CA GLN A 219 8.46 1.49 -6.53
C GLN A 219 7.11 0.94 -6.04
N SER A 220 6.93 0.77 -4.72
CA SER A 220 5.63 0.37 -4.16
C SER A 220 4.52 1.35 -4.53
N TYR A 221 4.80 2.66 -4.45
CA TYR A 221 3.87 3.69 -4.92
C TYR A 221 3.59 3.58 -6.42
N LEU A 222 4.62 3.32 -7.22
CA LEU A 222 4.54 3.19 -8.67
C LEU A 222 3.69 1.98 -9.06
N PHE A 223 3.87 0.86 -8.40
CA PHE A 223 3.03 -0.32 -8.56
C PHE A 223 1.55 -0.03 -8.26
N ARG A 224 1.24 0.69 -7.17
CA ARG A 224 -0.15 1.08 -6.87
C ARG A 224 -0.70 2.14 -7.84
N ALA A 225 0.14 2.97 -8.46
CA ALA A 225 -0.28 3.86 -9.55
C ALA A 225 -0.56 3.08 -10.85
N VAL A 226 0.30 2.11 -11.18
CA VAL A 226 0.10 1.18 -12.31
C VAL A 226 -1.21 0.40 -12.16
N ARG A 227 -1.59 -0.01 -10.94
CA ARG A 227 -2.90 -0.63 -10.66
C ARG A 227 -4.09 0.18 -11.15
N LEU A 228 -4.05 1.52 -11.03
CA LEU A 228 -5.10 2.39 -11.58
C LEU A 228 -5.18 2.25 -13.11
N VAL A 229 -4.02 2.22 -13.78
CA VAL A 229 -3.92 2.15 -15.24
C VAL A 229 -4.36 0.79 -15.76
N VAL A 230 -3.88 -0.31 -15.18
CA VAL A 230 -4.17 -1.66 -15.70
C VAL A 230 -5.60 -2.10 -15.40
N ASP A 231 -6.16 -1.77 -14.23
CA ASP A 231 -7.56 -2.10 -13.91
C ASP A 231 -8.53 -1.37 -14.83
N SER A 232 -8.37 -0.05 -14.98
CA SER A 232 -9.16 0.72 -15.95
C SER A 232 -8.83 0.37 -17.39
N GLY A 233 -7.58 -0.04 -17.67
CA GLY A 233 -7.14 -0.56 -18.96
C GLY A 233 -7.96 -1.76 -19.38
N LEU A 234 -8.03 -2.78 -18.51
CA LEU A 234 -8.81 -4.00 -18.72
C LEU A 234 -10.31 -3.69 -18.88
N HIS A 235 -10.87 -2.92 -17.94
CA HIS A 235 -12.33 -2.88 -17.75
C HIS A 235 -13.03 -1.69 -18.40
N ALA A 236 -12.31 -0.60 -18.71
CA ALA A 236 -12.84 0.58 -19.39
C ALA A 236 -12.20 0.84 -20.76
N LYS A 237 -10.94 0.44 -20.97
CA LYS A 237 -10.21 0.67 -22.23
C LYS A 237 -10.12 -0.57 -23.13
N GLY A 238 -10.61 -1.72 -22.67
CA GLY A 238 -10.63 -2.95 -23.45
C GLY A 238 -9.25 -3.57 -23.70
N TRP A 239 -8.27 -3.33 -22.83
CA TRP A 239 -6.96 -3.98 -22.91
C TRP A 239 -7.09 -5.49 -22.75
N SER A 240 -6.25 -6.24 -23.45
CA SER A 240 -6.08 -7.67 -23.16
C SER A 240 -5.35 -7.89 -21.85
N ARG A 241 -5.49 -9.09 -21.29
CA ARG A 241 -4.72 -9.57 -20.15
C ARG A 241 -3.22 -9.39 -20.39
N GLU A 242 -2.74 -9.77 -21.57
CA GLU A 242 -1.32 -9.73 -21.94
C GLU A 242 -0.80 -8.29 -22.03
N ALA A 243 -1.62 -7.36 -22.54
CA ALA A 243 -1.26 -5.94 -22.58
C ALA A 243 -1.14 -5.34 -21.16
N ALA A 244 -2.07 -5.70 -20.25
CA ALA A 244 -2.01 -5.28 -18.86
C ALA A 244 -0.80 -5.86 -18.11
N ILE A 245 -0.45 -7.13 -18.34
CA ILE A 245 0.76 -7.76 -17.79
C ILE A 245 2.00 -7.02 -18.27
N ARG A 246 2.11 -6.81 -19.59
CA ARG A 246 3.26 -6.12 -20.18
C ARG A 246 3.41 -4.70 -19.62
N TYR A 247 2.31 -3.95 -19.54
CA TYR A 247 2.33 -2.60 -18.98
C TYR A 247 2.83 -2.59 -17.53
N MET A 248 2.39 -3.56 -16.71
CA MET A 248 2.81 -3.65 -15.31
C MET A 248 4.31 -3.96 -15.17
N ILE A 249 4.82 -4.92 -15.94
CA ILE A 249 6.25 -5.28 -15.95
C ILE A 249 7.09 -4.07 -16.39
N ASP A 250 6.71 -3.44 -17.50
CA ASP A 250 7.53 -2.38 -18.12
C ASP A 250 7.54 -1.08 -17.29
N ASN A 251 6.46 -0.80 -16.53
CA ASN A 251 6.32 0.46 -15.80
C ASN A 251 6.58 0.37 -14.30
N ALA A 252 6.34 -0.78 -13.65
CA ALA A 252 6.56 -0.97 -12.21
C ALA A 252 7.67 -1.98 -11.88
N ALA A 253 8.26 -2.62 -12.90
CA ALA A 253 9.28 -3.67 -12.73
C ALA A 253 8.81 -4.84 -11.86
N GLU A 254 7.51 -5.14 -11.92
CA GLU A 254 6.96 -6.30 -11.22
C GLU A 254 7.48 -7.60 -11.85
N PRO A 255 7.95 -8.56 -11.05
CA PRO A 255 8.32 -9.88 -11.56
C PRO A 255 7.17 -10.52 -12.34
N GLU A 256 7.46 -11.18 -13.46
CA GLU A 256 6.43 -11.71 -14.37
C GLU A 256 5.41 -12.62 -13.67
N GLY A 257 5.87 -13.52 -12.79
CA GLY A 257 4.98 -14.38 -12.01
C GLY A 257 4.04 -13.61 -11.09
N SER A 258 4.51 -12.51 -10.48
CA SER A 258 3.70 -11.60 -9.67
C SER A 258 2.69 -10.83 -10.54
N ALA A 259 3.16 -10.27 -11.66
CA ALA A 259 2.33 -9.51 -12.59
C ALA A 259 1.19 -10.35 -13.16
N VAL A 260 1.46 -11.61 -13.55
CA VAL A 260 0.43 -12.55 -14.01
C VAL A 260 -0.65 -12.75 -12.95
N ARG A 261 -0.26 -13.08 -11.71
CA ARG A 261 -1.23 -13.32 -10.61
C ARG A 261 -2.05 -12.08 -10.29
N GLU A 262 -1.42 -10.90 -10.32
CA GLU A 262 -2.10 -9.63 -10.07
C GLU A 262 -3.10 -9.29 -11.18
N ILE A 263 -2.72 -9.39 -12.45
CA ILE A 263 -3.65 -9.11 -13.55
C ILE A 263 -4.83 -10.09 -13.56
N GLU A 264 -4.60 -11.38 -13.30
CA GLU A 264 -5.68 -12.37 -13.17
C GLU A 264 -6.62 -12.05 -12.01
N ARG A 265 -6.08 -11.59 -10.88
CA ARG A 265 -6.88 -11.06 -9.76
C ARG A 265 -7.74 -9.87 -10.19
N TYR A 266 -7.21 -8.95 -11.00
CA TYR A 266 -7.95 -7.78 -11.45
C TYR A 266 -9.05 -8.13 -12.46
N CYS A 267 -8.85 -9.18 -13.27
CA CYS A 267 -9.88 -9.68 -14.18
C CYS A 267 -11.14 -10.16 -13.43
N VAL A 268 -10.99 -10.75 -12.24
CA VAL A 268 -12.11 -11.29 -11.45
C VAL A 268 -12.61 -10.34 -10.35
N TRP A 269 -11.87 -9.28 -10.04
CA TRP A 269 -12.24 -8.30 -9.01
C TRP A 269 -12.14 -6.83 -9.51
N PRO A 270 -12.99 -6.45 -10.49
CA PRO A 270 -12.93 -5.14 -11.12
C PRO A 270 -13.05 -3.97 -10.13
N GLY A 271 -12.13 -3.01 -10.24
CA GLY A 271 -12.13 -1.76 -9.47
C GLY A 271 -11.47 -1.86 -8.09
N GLN A 272 -11.18 -3.07 -7.59
CA GLN A 272 -10.52 -3.21 -6.28
C GLN A 272 -9.09 -2.70 -6.29
N ALA A 273 -8.35 -2.95 -7.37
CA ALA A 273 -6.97 -2.48 -7.52
C ALA A 273 -6.87 -0.94 -7.50
N CYS A 274 -7.97 -0.23 -7.80
CA CYS A 274 -8.02 1.23 -7.75
C CYS A 274 -8.16 1.79 -6.33
N ALA A 275 -8.57 0.99 -5.34
CA ALA A 275 -8.82 1.43 -3.98
C ALA A 275 -7.56 2.02 -3.31
N TYR A 276 -6.43 1.35 -3.47
CA TYR A 276 -5.14 1.68 -2.86
C TYR A 276 -4.74 3.14 -3.12
N LYS A 277 -4.50 3.46 -4.39
CA LYS A 277 -3.93 4.75 -4.75
C LYS A 277 -4.98 5.86 -4.73
N SER A 278 -6.25 5.56 -5.01
CA SER A 278 -7.36 6.52 -4.85
C SER A 278 -7.49 6.96 -3.38
N GLY A 279 -7.49 6.00 -2.45
CA GLY A 279 -7.55 6.29 -1.02
C GLY A 279 -6.36 7.08 -0.51
N GLN A 280 -5.14 6.67 -0.89
CA GLN A 280 -3.93 7.38 -0.50
C GLN A 280 -3.90 8.80 -1.03
N THR A 281 -4.35 9.01 -2.28
CA THR A 281 -4.43 10.35 -2.89
C THR A 281 -5.39 11.25 -2.10
N VAL A 282 -6.53 10.72 -1.65
CA VAL A 282 -7.48 11.48 -0.82
C VAL A 282 -6.88 11.81 0.55
N ILE A 283 -6.26 10.86 1.23
CA ILE A 283 -5.66 11.10 2.56
C ILE A 283 -4.51 12.10 2.47
N ALA A 284 -3.62 11.96 1.48
CA ALA A 284 -2.54 12.90 1.23
C ALA A 284 -3.07 14.30 0.91
N GLY A 285 -4.07 14.41 0.02
CA GLY A 285 -4.69 15.70 -0.30
C GLY A 285 -5.37 16.37 0.89
N LEU A 286 -5.98 15.60 1.79
CA LEU A 286 -6.53 16.11 3.05
C LEU A 286 -5.44 16.62 4.00
N ARG A 287 -4.29 15.93 4.07
CA ARG A 287 -3.13 16.41 4.82
C ARG A 287 -2.61 17.73 4.24
N ASP A 288 -2.41 17.79 2.93
CA ASP A 288 -1.92 19.00 2.27
C ASP A 288 -2.91 20.18 2.46
N GLU A 289 -4.23 19.91 2.45
CA GLU A 289 -5.27 20.89 2.78
C GLU A 289 -5.14 21.39 4.24
N ALA A 290 -4.93 20.48 5.19
CA ALA A 290 -4.75 20.79 6.60
C ALA A 290 -3.48 21.60 6.89
N GLU A 291 -2.35 21.20 6.31
CA GLU A 291 -1.07 21.92 6.43
C GLU A 291 -1.21 23.36 5.93
N ARG A 292 -1.84 23.57 4.77
CA ARG A 292 -2.08 24.92 4.23
C ARG A 292 -3.04 25.74 5.09
N ARG A 293 -4.13 25.14 5.55
CA ARG A 293 -5.21 25.86 6.25
C ARG A 293 -4.85 26.19 7.70
N LEU A 294 -4.18 25.29 8.40
CA LEU A 294 -3.84 25.45 9.81
C LEU A 294 -2.47 26.13 10.00
N GLY A 295 -1.58 26.07 9.00
CA GLY A 295 -0.27 26.71 9.05
C GLY A 295 0.54 26.24 10.25
N SER A 296 1.01 27.18 11.08
CA SER A 296 1.75 26.88 12.31
C SER A 296 0.94 26.12 13.36
N ARG A 297 -0.40 26.06 13.25
CA ARG A 297 -1.27 25.27 14.14
C ARG A 297 -1.44 23.82 13.68
N PHE A 298 -0.92 23.44 12.52
CA PHE A 298 -1.02 22.07 12.05
C PHE A 298 -0.22 21.14 12.98
N ASP A 299 -0.88 20.09 13.48
CA ASP A 299 -0.26 19.00 14.21
C ASP A 299 -0.56 17.68 13.48
N ILE A 300 0.50 16.98 13.07
CA ILE A 300 0.41 15.70 12.38
C ILE A 300 -0.27 14.63 13.23
N LYS A 301 -0.11 14.66 14.56
CA LYS A 301 -0.73 13.69 15.46
C LYS A 301 -2.25 13.91 15.51
N ALA A 302 -2.67 15.16 15.63
CA ALA A 302 -4.08 15.53 15.60
C ALA A 302 -4.73 15.21 14.24
N PHE A 303 -4.01 15.40 13.13
CA PHE A 303 -4.46 14.96 11.81
C PHE A 303 -4.67 13.44 11.77
N HIS A 304 -3.72 12.65 12.26
CA HIS A 304 -3.86 11.20 12.31
C HIS A 304 -5.01 10.74 13.23
N ASP A 305 -5.26 11.42 14.35
CA ASP A 305 -6.43 11.15 15.20
C ASP A 305 -7.75 11.44 14.47
N ALA A 306 -7.80 12.53 13.69
CA ALA A 306 -8.97 12.87 12.88
C ALA A 306 -9.25 11.80 11.81
N VAL A 307 -8.20 11.27 11.17
CA VAL A 307 -8.30 10.19 10.18
C VAL A 307 -8.68 8.86 10.82
N LEU A 308 -7.94 8.41 11.84
CA LEU A 308 -8.03 7.06 12.40
C LEU A 308 -9.13 6.90 13.44
N GLY A 309 -9.43 7.93 14.23
CA GLY A 309 -10.32 7.85 15.39
C GLY A 309 -11.78 7.54 15.04
N GLY A 310 -12.17 7.68 13.77
CA GLY A 310 -13.48 7.27 13.29
C GLY A 310 -13.61 5.78 13.00
N GLY A 311 -12.51 5.02 12.91
CA GLY A 311 -12.47 3.72 12.24
C GLY A 311 -12.65 3.84 10.72
N ALA A 312 -12.69 2.72 9.98
CA ALA A 312 -12.76 2.76 8.52
C ALA A 312 -14.02 3.44 7.99
N LEU A 313 -13.90 4.42 7.10
CA LEU A 313 -14.99 5.25 6.56
C LEU A 313 -15.03 5.20 5.02
N PRO A 314 -16.17 5.39 4.36
CA PRO A 314 -16.16 5.83 2.97
C PRO A 314 -15.34 7.12 2.85
N LEU A 315 -14.55 7.27 1.78
CA LEU A 315 -13.64 8.41 1.61
C LEU A 315 -14.38 9.75 1.68
N THR A 316 -15.60 9.83 1.16
CA THR A 316 -16.43 11.04 1.25
C THR A 316 -16.77 11.43 2.69
N VAL A 317 -17.01 10.44 3.56
CA VAL A 317 -17.27 10.69 4.98
C VAL A 317 -15.98 11.03 5.72
N LEU A 318 -14.86 10.39 5.38
CA LEU A 318 -13.53 10.75 5.89
C LEU A 318 -13.20 12.20 5.57
N GLN A 319 -13.38 12.62 4.31
CA GLN A 319 -13.13 14.01 3.88
C GLN A 319 -13.94 15.01 4.69
N ARG A 320 -15.24 14.73 4.89
CA ARG A 320 -16.10 15.58 5.71
C ARG A 320 -15.58 15.67 7.15
N ARG A 321 -15.29 14.53 7.78
CA ARG A 321 -14.78 14.45 9.16
C ARG A 321 -13.49 15.26 9.34
N VAL A 322 -12.53 15.11 8.45
CA VAL A 322 -11.25 15.83 8.54
C VAL A 322 -11.45 17.33 8.31
N ARG A 323 -12.35 17.73 7.39
CA ARG A 323 -12.68 19.15 7.16
C ARG A 323 -13.42 19.79 8.32
N GLU A 324 -14.28 19.05 9.01
CA GLU A 324 -14.91 19.50 10.25
C GLU A 324 -13.87 19.69 11.35
N TRP A 325 -12.92 18.75 11.51
CA TRP A 325 -11.79 18.91 12.44
C TRP A 325 -10.93 20.15 12.13
N MET A 326 -10.61 20.41 10.85
CA MET A 326 -9.86 21.61 10.46
C MET A 326 -10.60 22.94 10.71
N ALA A 327 -11.93 22.89 10.84
CA ALA A 327 -12.78 24.06 11.05
C ALA A 327 -13.05 24.38 12.53
N ALA A 328 -12.84 23.41 13.42
CA ALA A 328 -12.88 23.58 14.87
C ALA A 328 -11.62 24.31 15.38
#